data_AF-F5Y4P0-F1
#
_entry.id   AF-F5Y4P0-F1
#
_cell.length_a   1.000
_cell.length_b   1.000
_cell.length_c   1.000
_cell.angle_alpha   90.00
_cell.angle_beta   90.00
_cell.angle_gamma   90.00
#
_symmetry.space_group_name_H-M   'P 1'
#
loop_
_entity.id
_entity.type
_entity.pdbx_description
1 polymer ?
#
loop_
_entity_poly.entity_id
_entity_poly.type
_entity_poly.pdbx_seq_one_letter_code
_entity_poly.pdbx_strand_id
1 'polypeptide(L)'
;MIEVAAALLSAVVGALAAVFASIVKVRLAKRRLEDGDLKYEIKGRAINVPVAKDLTSLERRVSSLMDISPRLAVLDGWGLVTRAILQRARLSRDSKFDASQNVLQIARDIPEISEETIERLSRLRVARNLVAHGAENVEDVRLRQAAELIVPILSEIGIPLEEASTKRDQP
;
A
#
# COMPACT_ATOMS: atom_id res chain seq x y z
N MET A 1 -32.05 -8.64 37.58
CA MET A 1 -32.14 -8.95 36.13
C MET A 1 -31.36 -7.99 35.23
N ILE A 2 -31.07 -6.75 35.63
CA ILE A 2 -30.37 -5.76 34.79
C ILE A 2 -28.83 -6.00 34.75
N GLU A 3 -28.22 -6.48 35.84
CA GLU A 3 -26.77 -6.72 35.90
C GLU A 3 -26.28 -7.85 34.99
N VAL A 4 -27.10 -8.89 34.79
CA VAL A 4 -26.76 -10.03 33.92
C VAL A 4 -26.74 -9.61 32.43
N ALA A 5 -27.61 -8.67 32.04
CA ALA A 5 -27.64 -8.14 30.68
C ALA A 5 -26.42 -7.26 30.36
N ALA A 6 -25.93 -6.47 31.32
CA ALA A 6 -24.74 -5.63 31.14
C ALA A 6 -23.44 -6.46 31.06
N ALA A 7 -23.35 -7.55 31.82
CA ALA A 7 -22.23 -8.48 31.77
C ALA A 7 -22.18 -9.26 30.44
N LEU A 8 -23.34 -9.70 29.93
CA LEU A 8 -23.45 -10.33 28.61
C LEU A 8 -23.12 -9.36 27.47
N LEU A 9 -23.56 -8.10 27.55
CA LEU A 9 -23.23 -7.09 26.56
C LEU A 9 -21.73 -6.77 26.55
N SER A 10 -21.10 -6.64 27.72
CA SER A 10 -19.65 -6.41 27.83
C SER A 10 -18.82 -7.60 27.38
N ALA A 11 -19.27 -8.83 27.63
CA ALA A 11 -18.61 -10.04 27.14
C ALA A 11 -18.73 -10.20 25.61
N VAL A 12 -19.88 -9.84 25.03
CA VAL A 12 -20.10 -9.85 23.57
C VAL A 12 -19.28 -8.73 22.90
N VAL A 13 -19.23 -7.54 23.48
CA VAL A 13 -18.39 -6.42 22.99
C VAL A 13 -16.91 -6.74 23.14
N GLY A 14 -16.49 -7.37 24.25
CA GLY A 14 -15.12 -7.82 24.46
C GLY A 14 -14.69 -8.95 23.52
N ALA A 15 -15.59 -9.90 23.23
CA ALA A 15 -15.37 -10.97 22.26
C ALA A 15 -15.33 -10.45 20.82
N LEU A 16 -16.20 -9.51 20.46
CA LEU A 16 -16.13 -8.80 19.17
C LEU A 16 -14.84 -8.01 19.07
N ALA A 17 -14.46 -7.23 20.09
CA ALA A 17 -13.19 -6.49 20.09
C ALA A 17 -11.96 -7.41 19.99
N ALA A 18 -11.99 -8.60 20.61
CA ALA A 18 -10.92 -9.60 20.48
C ALA A 18 -10.90 -10.28 19.10
N VAL A 19 -12.07 -10.54 18.49
CA VAL A 19 -12.17 -11.02 17.10
C VAL A 19 -11.70 -9.93 16.12
N PHE A 20 -12.02 -8.65 16.37
CA PHE A 20 -11.60 -7.51 15.55
C PHE A 20 -10.11 -7.17 15.74
N ALA A 21 -9.56 -7.28 16.95
CA ALA A 21 -8.13 -7.15 17.22
C ALA A 21 -7.31 -8.33 16.64
N SER A 22 -7.94 -9.50 16.48
CA SER A 22 -7.37 -10.66 15.76
C SER A 22 -7.37 -10.45 14.23
N ILE A 23 -8.06 -9.43 13.71
CA ILE A 23 -8.29 -9.32 12.26
C ILE A 23 -7.15 -8.67 11.46
N VAL A 24 -6.26 -7.80 11.95
CA VAL A 24 -5.16 -7.31 11.07
C VAL A 24 -3.87 -6.87 11.80
N LYS A 25 -3.09 -7.80 12.34
CA LYS A 25 -1.62 -7.61 12.38
C LYS A 25 -1.02 -8.15 11.08
N VAL A 26 -1.04 -7.32 10.03
CA VAL A 26 -0.33 -7.65 8.79
C VAL A 26 1.16 -7.40 9.03
N ARG A 27 1.92 -8.48 9.25
CA ARG A 27 3.38 -8.45 9.10
C ARG A 27 3.69 -8.71 7.62
N LEU A 28 4.03 -7.65 6.89
CA LEU A 28 4.45 -7.73 5.50
C LEU A 28 5.89 -8.21 5.39
N ALA A 29 6.09 -9.50 5.09
CA ALA A 29 7.34 -9.99 4.52
C ALA A 29 7.17 -10.12 3.00
N LYS A 30 7.92 -9.34 2.22
CA LYS A 30 7.94 -9.41 0.75
C LYS A 30 9.12 -10.27 0.30
N ARG A 31 8.87 -11.35 -0.44
CA ARG A 31 9.90 -12.12 -1.17
C ARG A 31 9.53 -12.25 -2.64
N ARG A 32 10.54 -12.26 -3.51
CA ARG A 32 10.37 -12.47 -4.96
C ARG A 32 10.37 -13.98 -5.27
N LEU A 33 9.48 -14.41 -6.16
CA LEU A 33 9.46 -15.75 -6.73
C LEU A 33 10.14 -15.75 -8.10
N GLU A 34 10.64 -16.92 -8.52
CA GLU A 34 11.33 -17.11 -9.81
C GLU A 34 10.45 -16.72 -11.00
N ASP A 35 9.13 -16.91 -10.90
CA ASP A 35 8.16 -16.60 -11.96
C ASP A 35 7.82 -15.10 -12.08
N GLY A 36 8.43 -14.25 -11.26
CA GLY A 36 8.16 -12.81 -11.27
C GLY A 36 6.90 -12.40 -10.51
N ASP A 37 6.49 -13.19 -9.54
CA ASP A 37 5.49 -12.84 -8.53
C ASP A 37 6.14 -12.41 -7.21
N LEU A 38 5.37 -11.69 -6.39
CA LEU A 38 5.70 -11.37 -5.02
C LEU A 38 4.88 -12.23 -4.06
N LYS A 39 5.57 -12.81 -3.10
CA LYS A 39 4.96 -13.54 -1.99
C LYS A 39 4.73 -12.58 -0.82
N TYR A 40 3.47 -12.44 -0.43
CA TYR A 40 3.03 -11.77 0.80
C TYR A 40 2.61 -12.83 1.81
N GLU A 41 3.00 -12.66 3.08
CA GLU A 41 2.53 -13.50 4.17
C GLU A 41 1.49 -12.76 5.00
N ILE A 42 0.27 -13.29 5.03
CA ILE A 42 -0.87 -12.66 5.72
C ILE A 42 -1.50 -13.71 6.61
N LYS A 43 -1.40 -13.52 7.93
CA LYS A 43 -1.89 -14.49 8.93
C LYS A 43 -1.36 -15.92 8.68
N GLY A 44 -0.11 -16.04 8.27
CA GLY A 44 0.52 -17.34 7.96
C GLY A 44 0.11 -17.96 6.62
N ARG A 45 -0.72 -17.29 5.81
CA ARG A 45 -1.01 -17.69 4.43
C ARG A 45 -0.10 -16.96 3.45
N ALA A 46 0.53 -17.74 2.58
CA ALA A 46 1.27 -17.21 1.44
C ALA A 46 0.30 -16.81 0.33
N ILE A 47 0.42 -15.58 -0.15
CA ILE A 47 -0.35 -15.08 -1.28
C ILE A 47 0.61 -14.54 -2.33
N ASN A 48 0.41 -14.97 -3.57
CA ASN A 48 1.19 -14.54 -4.73
C ASN A 48 0.50 -13.35 -5.38
N VAL A 49 1.28 -12.32 -5.68
CA VAL A 49 0.82 -11.07 -6.28
C VAL A 49 1.75 -10.72 -7.43
N PRO A 50 1.23 -10.42 -8.64
CA PRO A 50 2.08 -10.16 -9.78
C PRO A 50 3.02 -8.95 -9.58
N VAL A 51 4.24 -9.06 -10.10
CA VAL A 51 5.12 -7.88 -10.23
C VAL A 51 4.55 -6.96 -11.31
N ALA A 52 4.48 -5.66 -11.01
CA ALA A 52 4.09 -4.65 -11.98
C ALA A 52 5.24 -4.43 -12.96
N LYS A 53 5.14 -5.03 -14.15
CA LYS A 53 6.09 -4.90 -15.27
C LYS A 53 5.58 -3.90 -16.32
N ASP A 54 4.26 -3.82 -16.45
CA ASP A 54 3.49 -3.03 -17.40
C ASP A 54 2.13 -2.66 -16.76
N LEU A 55 1.32 -1.86 -17.46
CA LEU A 55 0.03 -1.40 -16.93
C LEU A 55 -0.93 -2.55 -16.64
N THR A 56 -0.98 -3.56 -17.51
CA THR A 56 -1.88 -4.72 -17.33
C THR A 56 -1.50 -5.57 -16.11
N SER A 57 -0.22 -5.73 -15.82
CA SER A 57 0.27 -6.42 -14.61
C SER A 57 0.13 -5.56 -13.36
N LEU A 58 0.22 -4.23 -13.49
CA LEU A 58 -0.09 -3.29 -12.40
C LEU A 58 -1.58 -3.36 -12.03
N GLU A 59 -2.49 -3.34 -12.99
CA GLU A 59 -3.94 -3.48 -12.76
C GLU A 59 -4.26 -4.79 -12.03
N ARG A 60 -3.72 -5.91 -12.53
CA ARG A 60 -3.89 -7.23 -11.89
C ARG A 60 -3.35 -7.27 -10.47
N ARG A 61 -2.20 -6.62 -10.23
CA ARG A 61 -1.59 -6.50 -8.90
C ARG A 61 -2.47 -5.71 -7.95
N VAL A 62 -2.95 -4.54 -8.37
CA VAL A 62 -3.82 -3.69 -7.56
C VAL A 62 -5.13 -4.41 -7.26
N SER A 63 -5.76 -5.05 -8.25
CA SER A 63 -6.96 -5.88 -8.05
C SER A 63 -6.72 -6.99 -7.02
N SER A 64 -5.67 -7.78 -7.22
CA SER A 64 -5.33 -8.89 -6.33
C SER A 64 -5.12 -8.41 -4.89
N LEU A 65 -4.40 -7.30 -4.71
CA LEU A 65 -4.19 -6.70 -3.39
C LEU A 65 -5.49 -6.15 -2.79
N MET A 66 -6.39 -5.57 -3.59
CA MET A 66 -7.70 -5.10 -3.11
C MET A 66 -8.61 -6.25 -2.68
N ASP A 67 -8.57 -7.39 -3.36
CA ASP A 67 -9.33 -8.59 -3.02
C ASP A 67 -8.85 -9.21 -1.70
N ILE A 68 -7.55 -9.11 -1.43
CA ILE A 68 -6.95 -9.54 -0.17
C ILE A 68 -7.24 -8.53 0.94
N SER A 69 -6.89 -7.26 0.72
CA SER A 69 -7.08 -6.15 1.65
C SER A 69 -6.82 -4.79 0.98
N PRO A 70 -7.81 -3.88 0.93
CA PRO A 70 -7.61 -2.52 0.42
C PRO A 70 -6.46 -1.76 1.12
N ARG A 71 -6.21 -2.05 2.40
CA ARG A 71 -5.08 -1.50 3.16
C ARG A 71 -3.74 -1.88 2.54
N LEU A 72 -3.60 -3.13 2.09
CA LEU A 72 -2.39 -3.61 1.42
C LEU A 72 -2.19 -2.96 0.07
N ALA A 73 -3.25 -2.83 -0.72
CA ALA A 73 -3.20 -2.15 -2.01
C ALA A 73 -2.69 -0.70 -1.84
N VAL A 74 -3.22 0.03 -0.86
CA VAL A 74 -2.79 1.41 -0.56
C VAL A 74 -1.31 1.47 -0.13
N LEU A 75 -0.86 0.60 0.78
CA LEU A 75 0.52 0.59 1.25
C LEU A 75 1.51 0.23 0.14
N ASP A 76 1.20 -0.80 -0.64
CA ASP A 76 2.04 -1.27 -1.74
C ASP A 76 2.07 -0.26 -2.89
N GLY A 77 0.90 0.27 -3.27
CA GLY A 77 0.74 1.30 -4.29
C GLY A 77 1.49 2.57 -3.95
N TRP A 78 1.40 3.05 -2.71
CA TRP A 78 2.20 4.19 -2.26
C TRP A 78 3.70 3.93 -2.42
N GLY A 79 4.16 2.71 -2.10
CA GLY A 79 5.54 2.32 -2.29
C GLY A 79 5.98 2.32 -3.76
N LEU A 80 5.11 1.88 -4.68
CA LEU A 80 5.38 1.93 -6.13
C LEU A 80 5.43 3.37 -6.64
N VAL A 81 4.42 4.17 -6.31
CA VAL A 81 4.32 5.58 -6.70
C VAL A 81 5.51 6.39 -6.19
N THR A 82 5.90 6.19 -4.93
CA THR A 82 7.08 6.85 -4.35
C THR A 82 8.34 6.51 -5.14
N ARG A 83 8.55 5.23 -5.49
CA ARG A 83 9.70 4.82 -6.29
C ARG A 83 9.68 5.46 -7.68
N ALA A 84 8.52 5.52 -8.33
CA ALA A 84 8.37 6.12 -9.65
C ALA A 84 8.74 7.60 -9.63
N ILE A 85 8.24 8.35 -8.64
CA ILE A 85 8.54 9.77 -8.44
C ILE A 85 10.03 9.99 -8.19
N LEU A 86 10.64 9.21 -7.29
CA LEU A 86 12.08 9.31 -7.02
C LEU A 86 12.92 9.00 -8.26
N GLN A 87 12.56 7.96 -9.03
CA GLN A 87 13.24 7.62 -10.28
C GLN A 87 13.12 8.76 -11.30
N ARG A 88 11.93 9.37 -11.42
CA ARG A 88 11.69 10.49 -12.33
C ARG A 88 12.46 11.74 -11.93
N ALA A 89 12.56 12.01 -10.63
CA ALA A 89 13.37 13.06 -10.04
C ALA A 89 14.88 12.76 -10.00
N ARG A 90 15.31 11.56 -10.45
CA ARG A 90 16.69 11.08 -10.41
C ARG A 90 17.30 11.10 -9.00
N LEU A 91 16.49 10.84 -7.99
CA LEU A 91 16.90 10.77 -6.59
C LEU A 91 17.15 9.31 -6.17
N SER A 92 18.23 9.07 -5.43
CA SER A 92 18.54 7.74 -4.91
C SER A 92 17.67 7.39 -3.70
N ARG A 93 17.35 6.10 -3.54
CA ARG A 93 16.57 5.58 -2.41
C ARG A 93 17.26 5.70 -1.05
N ASP A 94 18.60 5.84 -1.04
CA ASP A 94 19.43 5.87 0.17
C ASP A 94 19.53 7.25 0.81
N SER A 95 18.94 8.28 0.17
CA SER A 95 18.71 9.54 0.86
C SER A 95 17.82 9.26 2.07
N LYS A 96 18.20 9.74 3.27
CA LYS A 96 17.40 9.65 4.51
C LYS A 96 16.13 10.48 4.37
N PHE A 97 15.24 10.04 3.49
CA PHE A 97 14.08 10.76 3.02
C PHE A 97 12.92 10.45 3.93
N ASP A 98 12.72 11.33 4.92
CA ASP A 98 11.63 11.22 5.86
C ASP A 98 10.31 11.70 5.24
N ALA A 99 9.22 11.03 5.66
CA ALA A 99 7.81 11.36 5.51
C ALA A 99 7.20 11.62 4.11
N SER A 100 6.03 11.03 3.90
CA SER A 100 5.19 11.06 2.71
C SER A 100 4.83 12.45 2.14
N GLN A 101 5.07 13.54 2.88
CA GLN A 101 4.91 14.91 2.41
C GLN A 101 5.97 15.31 1.37
N ASN A 102 7.22 14.83 1.52
CA ASN A 102 8.30 15.22 0.61
C ASN A 102 8.10 14.65 -0.80
N VAL A 103 7.44 13.49 -0.91
CA VAL A 103 7.10 12.87 -2.21
C VAL A 103 6.14 13.75 -3.02
N LEU A 104 5.17 14.40 -2.37
CA LEU A 104 4.21 15.28 -3.05
C LEU A 104 4.89 16.56 -3.54
N GLN A 105 5.82 17.11 -2.76
CA GLN A 105 6.59 18.29 -3.18
C GLN A 105 7.47 17.96 -4.39
N ILE A 106 8.22 16.85 -4.33
CA ILE A 106 9.02 16.40 -5.48
C ILE A 106 8.14 16.21 -6.72
N ALA A 107 6.95 15.61 -6.57
CA ALA A 107 6.06 15.39 -7.70
C ALA A 107 5.63 16.70 -8.36
N ARG A 108 5.37 17.76 -7.57
CA ARG A 108 5.04 19.10 -8.10
C ARG A 108 6.21 19.76 -8.83
N ASP A 109 7.43 19.44 -8.43
CA ASP A 109 8.64 19.97 -9.05
C ASP A 109 8.96 19.25 -10.38
N ILE A 110 8.21 18.19 -10.75
CA ILE A 110 8.33 17.49 -12.03
C ILE A 110 7.33 18.09 -13.03
N PRO A 111 7.78 18.82 -14.06
CA PRO A 111 6.90 19.58 -14.95
C PRO A 111 5.97 18.73 -15.82
N GLU A 112 6.29 17.44 -16.01
CA GLU A 112 5.46 16.52 -16.78
C GLU A 112 4.31 15.89 -15.97
N ILE A 113 4.25 16.11 -14.65
CA ILE A 113 3.15 15.61 -13.82
C ILE A 113 2.06 16.68 -13.76
N SER A 114 0.85 16.30 -14.20
CA SER A 114 -0.34 17.13 -14.18
C SER A 114 -0.84 17.39 -12.76
N GLU A 115 -1.49 18.55 -12.59
CA GLU A 115 -2.18 18.90 -11.33
C GLU A 115 -3.25 17.87 -10.95
N GLU A 116 -3.90 17.24 -11.93
CA GLU A 116 -4.86 16.16 -11.66
C GLU A 116 -4.17 14.97 -10.98
N THR A 117 -2.98 14.57 -11.45
CA THR A 117 -2.21 13.50 -10.82
C THR A 117 -1.62 13.91 -9.47
N ILE A 118 -1.28 15.19 -9.27
CA ILE A 118 -0.94 15.72 -7.93
C ILE A 118 -2.12 15.60 -6.97
N GLU A 119 -3.34 15.89 -7.41
CA GLU A 119 -4.53 15.74 -6.58
C GLU A 119 -4.79 14.27 -6.21
N ARG A 120 -4.71 13.37 -7.19
CA ARG A 120 -4.82 11.91 -6.97
C ARG A 120 -3.76 11.42 -5.98
N LEU A 121 -2.52 11.87 -6.13
CA LEU A 121 -1.41 11.54 -5.24
C LEU A 121 -1.66 12.03 -3.81
N SER A 122 -2.21 13.23 -3.65
CA SER A 122 -2.59 13.77 -2.35
C SER A 122 -3.64 12.91 -1.64
N ARG A 123 -4.68 12.46 -2.37
CA ARG A 123 -5.71 11.55 -1.84
C ARG A 123 -5.14 10.19 -1.44
N LEU A 124 -4.29 9.60 -2.28
CA LEU A 124 -3.60 8.34 -1.98
C LEU A 124 -2.70 8.48 -0.74
N ARG A 125 -1.99 9.60 -0.61
CA ARG A 125 -1.14 9.91 0.56
C ARG A 125 -1.95 9.95 1.86
N VAL A 126 -3.12 10.60 1.85
CA VAL A 126 -4.01 10.65 3.01
C VAL A 126 -4.44 9.25 3.43
N ALA A 127 -4.92 8.44 2.47
CA ALA A 127 -5.30 7.05 2.75
C ALA A 127 -4.12 6.23 3.31
N ARG A 128 -2.93 6.34 2.71
CA ARG A 128 -1.73 5.66 3.21
C ARG A 128 -1.38 6.07 4.63
N ASN A 129 -1.45 7.37 4.96
CA ASN A 129 -1.13 7.85 6.29
C ASN A 129 -2.15 7.32 7.32
N LEU A 130 -3.44 7.30 6.99
CA LEU A 130 -4.45 6.70 7.85
C LEU A 130 -4.16 5.22 8.13
N VAL A 131 -3.78 4.46 7.10
CA VAL A 131 -3.42 3.04 7.26
C VAL A 131 -2.13 2.87 8.07
N ALA A 132 -1.09 3.65 7.78
CA ALA A 132 0.22 3.56 8.43
C ALA A 132 0.18 3.95 9.92
N HIS A 133 -0.67 4.90 10.30
CA HIS A 133 -0.87 5.31 11.69
C HIS A 133 -1.94 4.48 12.42
N GLY A 134 -2.40 3.38 11.82
CA GLY A 134 -3.27 2.42 12.49
C GLY A 134 -4.69 2.95 12.75
N ALA A 135 -5.21 3.84 11.91
CA ALA A 135 -6.59 4.27 12.04
C ALA A 135 -7.54 3.06 11.88
N GLU A 136 -8.18 2.71 13.00
CA GLU A 136 -9.00 1.50 13.12
C GLU A 136 -10.32 1.63 12.34
N ASN A 137 -10.82 2.85 12.18
CA ASN A 137 -12.15 3.15 11.59
C ASN A 137 -12.10 3.67 10.15
N VAL A 138 -11.04 3.41 9.39
CA VAL A 138 -11.05 3.79 7.96
C VAL A 138 -11.96 2.82 7.21
N GLU A 139 -13.04 3.37 6.66
CA GLU A 139 -13.99 2.62 5.82
C GLU A 139 -13.26 1.99 4.63
N ASP A 140 -13.44 0.68 4.44
CA ASP A 140 -12.84 -0.08 3.33
C ASP A 140 -13.22 0.50 1.97
N VAL A 141 -14.41 1.10 1.85
CA VAL A 141 -14.85 1.82 0.64
C VAL A 141 -13.89 2.95 0.28
N ARG A 142 -13.47 3.77 1.26
CA ARG A 142 -12.52 4.86 1.02
C ARG A 142 -11.13 4.36 0.67
N LEU A 143 -10.72 3.23 1.22
CA LEU A 143 -9.44 2.59 0.89
C LEU A 143 -9.44 1.99 -0.51
N ARG A 144 -10.56 1.40 -0.95
CA ARG A 144 -10.74 0.91 -2.33
C ARG A 144 -10.67 2.07 -3.32
N GLN A 145 -11.43 3.14 -3.08
CA GLN A 145 -11.38 4.36 -3.89
C GLN A 145 -9.96 4.95 -3.96
N ALA A 146 -9.22 4.94 -2.86
CA ALA A 146 -7.83 5.40 -2.86
C ALA A 146 -6.89 4.47 -3.64
N ALA A 147 -7.08 3.14 -3.53
CA ALA A 147 -6.29 2.16 -4.26
C ALA A 147 -6.55 2.22 -5.78
N GLU A 148 -7.77 2.53 -6.21
CA GLU A 148 -8.11 2.74 -7.62
C GLU A 148 -7.32 3.89 -8.26
N LEU A 149 -6.78 4.83 -7.46
CA LEU A 149 -5.93 5.92 -7.96
C LEU A 149 -4.53 5.46 -8.36
N ILE A 150 -4.08 4.28 -7.94
CA ILE A 150 -2.70 3.82 -8.16
C ILE A 150 -2.39 3.67 -9.65
N VAL A 151 -3.30 3.05 -10.41
CA VAL A 151 -3.13 2.82 -11.85
C VAL A 151 -3.07 4.14 -12.63
N PRO A 152 -4.03 5.09 -12.51
CA PRO A 152 -3.98 6.34 -13.24
C PRO A 152 -2.78 7.22 -12.85
N ILE A 153 -2.32 7.18 -11.60
CA ILE A 153 -1.08 7.87 -11.20
C ILE A 153 0.12 7.26 -11.93
N LEU A 154 0.27 5.94 -11.91
CA LEU A 154 1.42 5.27 -12.51
C LEU A 154 1.36 5.18 -14.03
N SER A 155 0.20 5.34 -14.66
CA SER A 155 0.12 5.48 -16.11
C SER A 155 0.71 6.80 -16.60
N GLU A 156 0.69 7.84 -15.76
CA GLU A 156 1.26 9.14 -16.09
C GLU A 156 2.74 9.24 -15.66
N ILE A 157 3.05 8.86 -14.43
CA ILE A 157 4.42 8.95 -13.89
C ILE A 157 5.34 7.87 -14.49
N GLY A 158 4.77 6.74 -14.89
CA GLY A 158 5.47 5.55 -15.33
C GLY A 158 5.62 4.52 -14.20
N ILE A 159 5.62 3.24 -14.57
CA ILE A 159 5.88 2.14 -13.65
C ILE A 159 7.38 2.14 -13.34
N PRO A 160 7.78 2.15 -12.05
CA PRO A 160 9.19 2.19 -11.70
C PRO A 160 9.88 0.93 -12.22
N LEU A 161 11.04 1.11 -12.85
CA LEU A 161 11.86 -0.03 -13.22
C LEU A 161 12.36 -0.68 -11.92
N GLU A 162 12.15 -1.98 -11.76
CA GLU A 162 12.85 -2.69 -10.71
C GLU A 162 14.33 -2.72 -11.08
N GLU A 163 15.14 -1.93 -10.37
CA GLU A 163 16.58 -2.15 -10.35
C GLU A 163 16.79 -3.63 -10.03
N ALA A 164 17.38 -4.36 -10.98
CA ALA A 164 17.84 -5.71 -10.74
C ALA A 164 18.66 -5.63 -9.46
N SER A 165 18.22 -6.35 -8.42
CA SER A 165 18.95 -6.46 -7.17
C SER A 165 20.26 -7.17 -7.51
N THR A 166 21.25 -6.42 -7.96
CA THR A 166 22.63 -6.82 -8.03
C THR A 166 23.15 -6.72 -6.61
N LYS A 167 22.61 -7.57 -5.72
CA LYS A 167 23.49 -8.22 -4.77
C LYS A 167 24.41 -9.09 -5.62
N ARG A 168 25.48 -8.47 -6.13
CA ARG A 168 26.68 -9.21 -6.48
C ARG A 168 27.02 -10.00 -5.23
N ASP A 169 27.04 -11.31 -5.37
CA ASP A 169 27.91 -12.16 -4.60
C ASP A 169 29.25 -11.41 -4.43
N GLN A 170 29.57 -11.05 -3.20
CA GLN A 170 30.94 -10.79 -2.84
C GLN A 170 31.44 -12.04 -2.12
N PRO A 171 32.64 -12.52 -2.49
CA PRO A 171 33.18 -13.84 -2.14
C PRO A 171 33.39 -14.04 -0.64
#